data_AF-A0A3D0DUA4-F1
#
_entry.id   AF-A0A3D0DUA4-F1
#
_cell.length_a   1.000
_cell.length_b   1.000
_cell.length_c   1.000
_cell.angle_alpha   90.00
_cell.angle_beta   90.00
_cell.angle_gamma   90.00
#
_symmetry.space_group_name_H-M   'P 1'
#
loop_
_entity.id
_entity.type
_entity.pdbx_description
1 polymer ?
#
loop_
_entity_poly.entity_id
_entity_poly.type
_entity_poly.pdbx_seq_one_letter_code
_entity_poly.pdbx_strand_id
1 'polypeptide(L)'
;LELGAHPAAQPLLPRPVAQARALVKGWLFYPAGSWPAMSGITAGHCRGFWCALEELDATGADAFLILPRLQWLAPFRAMSAASLMNRAQLHAELEAQFEESPSPVLVAVVRETPGCVEEIERGFIVPNDWRERAAARRAGDATRNIVW
;
A
#
# COMPACT_ATOMS: atom_id res chain seq x y z
N LEU A 1 19.31 18.39 -19.78
CA LEU A 1 19.16 17.92 -18.38
C LEU A 1 19.62 19.06 -17.50
N GLU A 2 18.68 19.81 -16.91
CA GLU A 2 18.92 21.08 -16.22
C GLU A 2 20.09 21.03 -15.23
N LEU A 3 20.16 19.99 -14.40
CA LEU A 3 21.26 19.80 -13.46
C LEU A 3 22.64 19.70 -14.14
N GLY A 4 22.75 19.02 -15.28
CA GLY A 4 24.01 18.86 -16.00
C GLY A 4 24.48 20.10 -16.75
N ALA A 5 23.54 20.99 -17.12
CA ALA A 5 23.84 22.25 -17.78
C ALA A 5 24.10 23.41 -16.80
N HIS A 6 23.74 23.25 -15.53
CA HIS A 6 23.83 24.30 -14.53
C HIS A 6 25.29 24.61 -14.14
N PRO A 7 25.78 25.86 -14.30
CA PRO A 7 27.17 26.22 -14.03
C PRO A 7 27.66 25.87 -12.62
N ALA A 8 26.81 26.04 -11.60
CA ALA A 8 27.16 25.70 -10.22
C ALA A 8 27.23 24.17 -9.94
N ALA A 9 26.63 23.34 -10.79
CA ALA A 9 26.63 21.88 -10.62
C ALA A 9 27.84 21.23 -11.30
N GLN A 10 28.34 21.81 -12.41
CA GLN A 10 29.47 21.27 -13.18
C GLN A 10 30.71 20.92 -12.34
N PRO A 11 31.20 21.75 -11.40
CA PRO A 11 32.36 21.38 -10.59
C PRO A 11 32.08 20.26 -9.56
N LEU A 12 30.81 19.97 -9.26
CA LEU A 12 30.38 18.97 -8.29
C LEU A 12 29.99 17.62 -8.91
N LEU A 13 29.87 17.57 -10.24
CA LEU A 13 29.43 16.38 -10.96
C LEU A 13 30.66 15.51 -11.31
N PRO A 14 30.85 14.34 -10.68
CA PRO A 14 31.99 13.47 -10.97
C PRO A 14 31.87 12.77 -12.34
N ARG A 15 30.69 12.81 -12.96
CA ARG A 15 30.38 12.22 -14.28
C ARG A 15 29.30 13.05 -14.99
N PRO A 16 29.23 13.03 -16.33
CA PRO A 16 28.17 13.70 -17.07
C PRO A 16 26.78 13.17 -16.69
N VAL A 17 25.80 14.08 -16.58
CA VAL A 17 24.40 13.70 -16.32
C VAL A 17 23.77 13.25 -17.63
N ALA A 18 23.60 11.94 -17.80
CA ALA A 18 23.03 11.35 -19.02
C ALA A 18 21.49 11.19 -18.96
N GLN A 19 20.91 11.13 -17.76
CA GLN A 19 19.47 10.98 -17.57
C GLN A 19 19.03 11.57 -16.22
N ALA A 20 17.81 12.08 -16.15
CA ALA A 20 17.11 12.36 -14.89
C ALA A 20 16.00 11.31 -14.69
N ARG A 21 15.92 10.76 -13.49
CA ARG A 21 14.87 9.82 -13.09
C ARG A 21 14.34 10.23 -11.71
N ALA A 22 13.05 10.02 -11.47
CA ALA A 22 12.48 10.15 -10.14
C ALA A 22 12.79 8.89 -9.32
N LEU A 23 13.23 9.07 -8.07
CA LEU A 23 13.31 7.99 -7.10
C LEU A 23 12.16 8.16 -6.10
N VAL A 24 11.24 7.20 -6.08
CA VAL A 24 10.14 7.18 -5.11
C VAL A 24 10.41 6.06 -4.12
N LYS A 25 10.51 6.42 -2.84
CA LYS A 25 10.59 5.45 -1.73
C LYS A 25 9.18 5.20 -1.22
N GLY A 26 8.87 3.96 -0.87
CA GLY A 26 7.57 3.60 -0.33
C GLY A 26 7.25 2.13 -0.52
N TRP A 27 5.96 1.83 -0.43
CA TRP A 27 5.39 0.51 -0.56
C TRP A 27 4.58 0.42 -1.85
N LEU A 28 4.65 -0.73 -2.52
CA LEU A 28 3.73 -1.08 -3.60
C LEU A 28 2.74 -2.13 -3.11
N PHE A 29 1.46 -1.92 -3.42
CA PHE A 29 0.39 -2.82 -3.01
C PHE A 29 -0.21 -3.50 -4.23
N TYR A 30 -0.36 -4.82 -4.16
CA TYR A 30 -0.79 -5.65 -5.27
C TYR A 30 -1.99 -6.51 -4.88
N PRO A 31 -2.81 -7.00 -5.82
CA PRO A 31 -3.90 -7.90 -5.47
C PRO A 31 -3.36 -9.12 -4.71
N ALA A 32 -4.04 -9.52 -3.63
CA ALA A 32 -3.64 -10.71 -2.87
C ALA A 32 -3.43 -11.92 -3.80
N GLY A 33 -2.30 -12.61 -3.64
CA GLY A 33 -1.91 -13.75 -4.47
C GLY A 33 -1.33 -13.41 -5.85
N SER A 34 -1.18 -12.13 -6.23
CA SER A 34 -0.64 -11.73 -7.53
C SER A 34 0.43 -10.64 -7.42
N TRP A 35 1.66 -10.96 -7.85
CA TRP A 35 2.80 -10.05 -7.87
C TRP A 35 3.51 -10.05 -9.23
N PRO A 36 2.99 -9.33 -10.23
CA PRO A 36 3.63 -9.24 -11.53
C PRO A 36 4.97 -8.49 -11.44
N ALA A 37 5.98 -8.99 -12.14
CA ALA A 37 7.23 -8.26 -12.33
C ALA A 37 6.99 -6.98 -13.13
N MET A 38 7.61 -5.88 -12.70
CA MET A 38 7.49 -4.58 -13.36
C MET A 38 8.86 -3.96 -13.62
N SER A 39 9.04 -3.40 -14.81
CA SER A 39 10.28 -2.71 -15.17
C SER A 39 10.47 -1.45 -14.33
N GLY A 40 11.70 -1.20 -13.89
CA GLY A 40 12.05 -0.03 -13.07
C GLY A 40 11.79 -0.20 -11.57
N ILE A 41 11.40 -1.41 -11.12
CA ILE A 41 11.19 -1.72 -9.70
C ILE A 41 12.20 -2.80 -9.25
N THR A 42 12.85 -2.55 -8.11
CA THR A 42 13.79 -3.52 -7.50
C THR A 42 13.05 -4.78 -7.07
N ALA A 43 13.63 -5.96 -7.31
CA ALA A 43 12.98 -7.25 -7.00
C ALA A 43 12.54 -7.39 -5.52
N GLY A 44 13.34 -6.87 -4.58
CA GLY A 44 13.07 -6.88 -3.13
C GLY A 44 12.50 -5.56 -2.58
N HIS A 45 11.73 -4.80 -3.38
CA HIS A 45 11.07 -3.60 -2.89
C HIS A 45 10.05 -3.91 -1.79
N CYS A 46 9.79 -2.94 -0.92
CA CYS A 46 8.73 -3.06 0.08
C CYS A 46 7.37 -3.21 -0.62
N ARG A 47 6.65 -4.28 -0.28
CA ARG A 47 5.36 -4.60 -0.89
C ARG A 47 4.34 -5.06 0.13
N GLY A 48 3.08 -4.86 -0.19
CA GLY A 48 1.95 -5.41 0.52
C GLY A 48 0.90 -5.94 -0.45
N PHE A 49 -0.22 -6.40 0.10
CA PHE A 49 -1.36 -6.85 -0.69
C PHE A 49 -2.51 -5.83 -0.65
N TRP A 50 -3.53 -6.06 -1.46
CA TRP A 50 -4.86 -5.54 -1.23
C TRP A 50 -5.90 -6.58 -1.59
N CYS A 51 -7.02 -6.59 -0.88
CA CYS A 51 -8.16 -7.46 -1.15
C CYS A 51 -9.46 -6.77 -0.73
N ALA A 52 -10.58 -7.23 -1.29
CA ALA A 52 -11.91 -6.88 -0.80
C ALA A 52 -12.13 -7.44 0.61
N LEU A 53 -13.09 -6.89 1.35
CA LEU A 53 -13.43 -7.35 2.69
C LEU A 53 -13.87 -8.82 2.70
N GLU A 54 -14.68 -9.23 1.73
CA GLU A 54 -15.10 -10.64 1.55
C GLU A 54 -13.95 -11.60 1.22
N GLU A 55 -12.83 -11.07 0.71
CA GLU A 55 -11.64 -11.85 0.37
C GLU A 55 -10.69 -12.01 1.58
N LEU A 56 -10.99 -11.40 2.74
CA LEU A 56 -10.13 -11.41 3.93
C LEU A 56 -9.85 -12.84 4.43
N ASP A 57 -10.83 -13.73 4.36
CA ASP A 57 -10.65 -15.13 4.78
C ASP A 57 -9.59 -15.87 3.96
N ALA A 58 -9.46 -15.54 2.68
CA ALA A 58 -8.49 -16.18 1.79
C ALA A 58 -7.03 -15.83 2.13
N THR A 59 -6.79 -14.82 2.97
CA THR A 59 -5.45 -14.45 3.43
C THR A 59 -4.85 -15.47 4.40
N GLY A 60 -5.68 -16.27 5.08
CA GLY A 60 -5.24 -17.24 6.09
C GLY A 60 -4.60 -16.63 7.34
N ALA A 61 -4.63 -15.31 7.51
CA ALA A 61 -4.10 -14.60 8.66
C ALA A 61 -5.12 -14.54 9.81
N ASP A 62 -4.63 -14.59 11.05
CA ASP A 62 -5.48 -14.65 12.25
C ASP A 62 -5.37 -13.44 13.19
N ALA A 63 -4.32 -12.62 13.03
CA ALA A 63 -4.01 -11.54 13.95
C ALA A 63 -3.67 -10.26 13.18
N PHE A 64 -4.41 -9.19 13.48
CA PHE A 64 -4.39 -7.97 12.70
C PHE A 64 -4.36 -6.70 13.55
N LEU A 65 -3.80 -5.64 12.97
CA LEU A 65 -3.89 -4.28 13.48
C LEU A 65 -4.28 -3.33 12.35
N ILE A 66 -5.24 -2.45 12.59
CA ILE A 66 -5.48 -1.30 11.72
C ILE A 66 -4.34 -0.29 11.96
N LEU A 67 -3.67 0.14 10.88
CA LEU A 67 -2.57 1.09 10.95
C LEU A 67 -3.07 2.53 10.68
N PRO A 68 -2.97 3.44 11.66
CA PRO A 68 -3.19 4.86 11.43
C PRO A 68 -2.22 5.41 10.37
N ARG A 69 -2.64 6.46 9.66
CA ARG A 69 -1.87 7.03 8.52
C ARG A 69 -0.41 7.36 8.85
N LEU A 70 -0.12 7.78 10.09
CA LEU A 70 1.25 8.08 10.54
C LEU A 70 2.16 6.84 10.63
N GLN A 71 1.59 5.63 10.68
CA GLN A 71 2.33 4.36 10.76
C GLN A 71 2.50 3.68 9.40
N TRP A 72 2.10 4.32 8.29
CA TRP A 72 2.09 3.69 6.97
C TRP A 72 3.49 3.51 6.35
N LEU A 73 4.51 4.20 6.85
CA LEU A 73 5.84 4.16 6.22
C LEU A 73 6.72 3.01 6.74
N ALA A 74 6.75 2.79 8.06
CA ALA A 74 7.61 1.79 8.69
C ALA A 74 6.83 0.53 9.06
N PRO A 75 7.44 -0.67 9.02
CA PRO A 75 6.89 -1.89 9.61
C PRO A 75 6.48 -1.68 11.07
N PHE A 76 5.31 -2.17 11.46
CA PHE A 76 4.86 -2.12 12.84
C PHE A 76 5.67 -3.08 13.73
N ARG A 77 6.07 -2.59 14.92
CA ARG A 77 6.66 -3.41 15.98
C ARG A 77 6.40 -2.80 17.35
N ALA A 78 5.97 -3.61 18.30
CA ALA A 78 5.73 -3.17 19.68
C ALA A 78 5.96 -4.32 20.68
N MET A 79 6.08 -4.01 21.97
CA MET A 79 6.14 -5.05 23.02
C MET A 79 4.79 -5.72 23.26
N SER A 80 3.71 -4.99 23.05
CA SER A 80 2.33 -5.45 23.10
C SER A 80 1.47 -4.59 22.17
N ALA A 81 0.33 -5.12 21.74
CA ALA A 81 -0.62 -4.40 20.89
C ALA A 81 -2.03 -4.49 21.47
N ALA A 82 -2.49 -3.38 22.07
CA ALA A 82 -3.78 -3.36 22.77
C ALA A 82 -5.00 -3.53 21.84
N SER A 83 -4.87 -3.12 20.58
CA SER A 83 -5.94 -3.15 19.57
C SER A 83 -5.81 -4.34 18.63
N LEU A 84 -5.19 -5.43 19.08
CA LEU A 84 -5.07 -6.64 18.29
C LEU A 84 -6.44 -7.25 18.04
N MET A 85 -6.73 -7.52 16.77
CA MET A 85 -7.99 -8.08 16.34
C MET A 85 -7.77 -9.46 15.73
N ASN A 86 -8.66 -10.38 16.06
CA ASN A 86 -8.84 -11.57 15.24
C ASN A 86 -9.59 -11.20 13.95
N ARG A 87 -9.69 -12.15 13.03
CA ARG A 87 -10.30 -11.93 11.72
C ARG A 87 -11.76 -11.46 11.80
N ALA A 88 -12.57 -12.07 12.66
CA ALA A 88 -13.99 -11.72 12.79
C ALA A 88 -14.18 -10.31 13.35
N GLN A 89 -13.33 -9.91 14.31
CA GLN A 89 -13.31 -8.56 14.86
C GLN A 89 -12.90 -7.54 13.80
N LEU A 90 -11.84 -7.83 13.04
CA LEU A 90 -11.42 -6.97 11.94
C LEU A 90 -12.52 -6.83 10.89
N HIS A 91 -13.17 -7.94 10.52
CA HIS A 91 -14.23 -7.91 9.51
C HIS A 91 -15.39 -6.99 9.95
N ALA A 92 -15.88 -7.16 11.18
CA ALA A 92 -16.97 -6.35 11.71
C ALA A 92 -16.60 -4.86 11.80
N GLU A 93 -15.38 -4.55 12.24
CA GLU A 93 -14.87 -3.17 12.32
C GLU A 93 -14.82 -2.50 10.94
N LEU A 94 -14.27 -3.21 9.94
CA LEU A 94 -14.14 -2.69 8.59
C LEU A 94 -15.49 -2.58 7.87
N GLU A 95 -16.42 -3.51 8.13
CA GLU A 95 -17.79 -3.44 7.61
C GLU A 95 -18.48 -2.16 8.08
N ALA A 96 -18.47 -1.89 9.39
CA ALA A 96 -19.01 -0.66 9.97
C ALA A 96 -18.30 0.59 9.42
N GLN A 97 -16.96 0.56 9.33
CA GLN A 97 -16.20 1.68 8.78
C GLN A 97 -16.55 1.97 7.31
N PHE A 98 -16.78 0.94 6.50
CA PHE A 98 -17.11 1.11 5.09
C PHE A 98 -18.54 1.61 4.83
N GLU A 99 -19.47 1.38 5.76
CA GLU A 99 -20.78 2.02 5.75
C GLU A 99 -20.66 3.55 5.93
N GLU A 100 -19.76 4.01 6.80
CA GLU A 100 -19.50 5.44 7.01
C GLU A 100 -18.63 6.05 5.89
N SER A 101 -17.59 5.33 5.48
CA SER A 101 -16.61 5.81 4.50
C SER A 101 -15.98 4.66 3.71
N PRO A 102 -16.20 4.58 2.38
CA PRO A 102 -15.68 3.49 1.54
C PRO A 102 -14.19 3.65 1.20
N SER A 103 -13.39 4.19 2.13
CA SER A 103 -11.96 4.45 1.95
C SER A 103 -11.11 3.22 2.30
N PRO A 104 -10.05 2.90 1.54
CA PRO A 104 -9.17 1.77 1.87
C PRO A 104 -8.53 1.90 3.25
N VAL A 105 -8.51 0.79 4.00
CA VAL A 105 -7.91 0.73 5.33
C VAL A 105 -6.63 -0.11 5.27
N LEU A 106 -5.52 0.47 5.76
CA LEU A 106 -4.26 -0.27 5.86
C LEU A 106 -4.28 -1.12 7.12
N VAL A 107 -4.06 -2.43 6.96
CA VAL A 107 -3.92 -3.38 8.05
C VAL A 107 -2.53 -4.00 8.05
N ALA A 108 -1.97 -4.20 9.23
CA ALA A 108 -0.84 -5.08 9.45
C ALA A 108 -1.34 -6.46 9.82
N VAL A 109 -0.80 -7.48 9.17
CA VAL A 109 -0.81 -8.85 9.66
C VAL A 109 0.37 -9.00 10.59
N VAL A 110 0.12 -9.44 11.81
CA VAL A 110 1.16 -9.50 12.84
C VAL A 110 1.35 -10.92 13.36
N ARG A 111 2.55 -11.17 13.87
CA ARG A 111 2.87 -12.35 14.66
C ARG A 111 3.20 -11.92 16.08
N GLU A 112 2.57 -12.59 17.03
CA GLU A 112 2.90 -12.44 18.45
C GLU A 112 3.96 -13.47 18.85
N THR A 113 4.98 -12.98 19.54
CA THR A 113 6.03 -13.77 20.18
C THR A 113 6.20 -13.26 21.61
N PRO A 114 6.80 -14.04 22.54
CA PRO A 114 6.99 -13.58 23.92
C PRO A 114 7.71 -12.22 23.99
N GLY A 115 6.98 -11.18 24.40
CA GLY A 115 7.50 -9.81 24.54
C GLY A 115 7.63 -9.00 23.25
N CYS A 116 7.10 -9.47 22.12
CA CYS A 116 7.16 -8.74 20.86
C CYS A 116 5.99 -9.09 19.93
N VAL A 117 5.33 -8.05 19.41
CA VAL A 117 4.37 -8.12 18.31
C VAL A 117 5.02 -7.47 17.10
N GLU A 118 5.19 -8.23 16.03
CA GLU A 118 5.85 -7.76 14.82
C GLU A 118 4.98 -7.98 13.58
N GLU A 119 5.03 -7.01 12.68
CA GLU A 119 4.42 -7.13 11.37
C GLU A 119 5.14 -8.17 10.50
N ILE A 120 4.37 -9.08 9.90
CA ILE A 120 4.85 -10.05 8.92
C ILE A 120 4.46 -9.67 7.49
N GLU A 121 3.34 -8.97 7.35
CA GLU A 121 2.83 -8.48 6.08
C GLU A 121 1.88 -7.31 6.35
N ARG A 122 1.62 -6.47 5.34
CA ARG A 122 0.59 -5.45 5.40
C ARG A 122 -0.24 -5.47 4.13
N GLY A 123 -1.48 -5.03 4.24
CA GLY A 123 -2.34 -4.90 3.08
C GLY A 123 -3.43 -3.86 3.25
N PHE A 124 -3.95 -3.41 2.12
CA PHE A 124 -5.16 -2.61 2.11
C PHE A 124 -6.38 -3.51 2.02
N ILE A 125 -7.30 -3.37 2.98
CA ILE A 125 -8.64 -3.92 2.83
C ILE A 125 -9.51 -2.82 2.22
N VAL A 126 -10.27 -3.19 1.20
CA VAL A 126 -11.17 -2.28 0.47
C VAL A 126 -12.61 -2.80 0.53
N PRO A 127 -13.63 -1.93 0.36
CA PRO A 127 -15.00 -2.42 0.27
C PRO A 127 -15.20 -3.27 -1.00
N ASN A 128 -16.15 -4.20 -0.97
CA ASN A 128 -16.28 -5.25 -2.00
C ASN A 128 -16.48 -4.69 -3.42
N ASP A 129 -17.21 -3.58 -3.57
CA ASP A 129 -17.47 -2.90 -4.83
C ASP A 129 -16.34 -1.95 -5.30
N TRP A 130 -15.15 -2.03 -4.68
CA TRP A 130 -14.02 -1.15 -4.99
C TRP A 130 -13.54 -1.27 -6.44
N ARG A 131 -13.48 -2.50 -6.98
CA ARG A 131 -12.99 -2.76 -8.35
C ARG A 131 -13.95 -2.15 -9.39
N GLU A 132 -15.25 -2.30 -9.18
CA GLU A 132 -16.34 -1.77 -9.99
C GLU A 132 -16.30 -0.24 -9.99
N ARG A 133 -16.21 0.38 -8.80
CA ARG A 133 -16.08 1.84 -8.68
C ARG A 133 -14.84 2.38 -9.38
N ALA A 134 -13.71 1.67 -9.26
CA ALA A 134 -12.48 2.06 -9.97
C ALA A 134 -12.65 1.96 -11.50
N ALA A 135 -13.34 0.92 -12.00
CA ALA A 135 -13.64 0.77 -13.42
C ALA A 135 -14.58 1.87 -13.92
N ALA A 136 -15.65 2.18 -13.18
CA ALA A 136 -16.59 3.24 -13.51
C ALA A 136 -15.91 4.62 -13.57
N ARG A 137 -14.99 4.91 -12.63
CA ARG A 137 -14.18 6.15 -12.65
C ARG A 137 -13.30 6.24 -13.89
N ARG A 138 -12.59 5.16 -14.25
CA ARG A 138 -11.77 5.12 -15.48
C ARG A 138 -12.60 5.37 -16.73
N ALA A 139 -13.79 4.76 -16.82
CA ALA A 139 -14.70 4.96 -17.94
C ALA A 139 -15.24 6.41 -18.00
N GLY A 140 -15.55 6.99 -16.84
CA GLY A 140 -15.97 8.39 -16.73
C GLY A 140 -14.89 9.39 -17.14
N ASP A 141 -13.64 9.16 -16.72
CA ASP A 141 -12.49 10.01 -17.12
C ASP A 141 -12.15 9.86 -18.61
N ALA A 142 -12.26 8.65 -19.17
CA ALA A 142 -12.10 8.43 -20.61
C ALA A 142 -13.17 9.17 -21.42
N THR A 143 -14.42 9.22 -20.92
CA THR A 143 -15.51 9.97 -21.55
C THR A 143 -15.33 11.49 -21.44
N ARG A 144 -14.73 11.97 -20.34
CA ARG A 144 -14.44 13.41 -20.13
C ARG A 144 -13.28 13.95 -20.97
N ASN A 145 -12.36 13.09 -21.39
CA ASN A 145 -11.24 13.45 -22.27
C ASN A 145 -11.58 13.41 -23.77
N ILE A 146 -12.85 13.15 -24.14
CA ILE A 146 -13.36 13.27 -25.50
C ILE A 146 -14.30 14.47 -25.53
N VAL A 147 -13.73 15.67 -25.67
CA VAL A 147 -14.48 16.86 -26.09
C VAL A 147 -13.66 17.52 -27.20
N TRP A 148 -14.29 17.66 -28.37
CA TRP A 148 -13.76 18.24 -29.61
C TRP A 148 -13.36 19.71 -29.46
#